data_AF-A0A099KP86-F1
#
_entry.id   AF-A0A099KP86-F1
#
_cell.length_a   1.000
_cell.length_b   1.000
_cell.length_c   1.000
_cell.angle_alpha   90.00
_cell.angle_beta   90.00
_cell.angle_gamma   90.00
#
_symmetry.space_group_name_H-M   'P 1'
#
loop_
_entity.id
_entity.type
_entity.pdbx_description
1 polymer ?
#
loop_
_entity_poly.entity_id
_entity_poly.type
_entity_poly.pdbx_seq_one_letter_code
_entity_poly.pdbx_strand_id
1 'polypeptide(L)'
;MNIHFWTKIKAITPSLIQSTVMGSMLFVGQISGINANEYNFEQLNNDQITSNYGITPQFVESIAKFGFDQLSHGELIAFKEHNINASYIEEIQKIGLSNMNAGELIGFSAHDIDAKYVEEIRKLGFSNINAGEVIAFKAQEVDPKYIAEIKALGFDSISLGEMIAFDEHNIDTIKVNEVYQLGFTNINAGEMLAFSILDINQKFVNKMQSLGLTEINKNEILRLKQYKVDQAAINTIKHYGLYNQQANRVIALAILKLDDSLIREVKALDIDNYLMVDFLASRTGKKYNSYHDVEMDEALANVVSTIHRLEI
;
A
#
# COMPACT_ATOMS: atom_id res chain seq x y z
N MET A 1 0.51 13.67 -5.43
CA MET A 1 -0.43 12.57 -5.74
C MET A 1 0.24 11.26 -5.41
N ASN A 2 0.13 10.78 -4.17
CA ASN A 2 0.62 9.44 -3.78
C ASN A 2 0.02 8.96 -2.45
N ILE A 3 -0.55 9.84 -1.62
CA ILE A 3 -0.95 9.46 -0.25
C ILE A 3 -2.41 8.93 -0.17
N HIS A 4 -3.29 9.29 -1.13
CA HIS A 4 -4.72 8.93 -1.08
C HIS A 4 -5.15 7.70 -1.90
N PHE A 5 -4.35 7.28 -2.89
CA PHE A 5 -4.65 6.09 -3.70
C PHE A 5 -4.40 4.80 -2.89
N TRP A 6 -3.29 4.75 -2.16
CA TRP A 6 -2.92 3.64 -1.28
C TRP A 6 -3.89 3.42 -0.12
N THR A 7 -4.55 4.46 0.41
CA THR A 7 -5.57 4.30 1.47
C THR A 7 -6.82 3.58 0.96
N LYS A 8 -7.19 3.76 -0.32
CA LYS A 8 -8.34 3.08 -0.94
C LYS A 8 -7.99 1.69 -1.46
N ILE A 9 -6.78 1.48 -1.98
CA ILE A 9 -6.29 0.14 -2.31
C ILE A 9 -6.16 -0.73 -1.05
N LYS A 10 -5.58 -0.21 0.06
CA LYS A 10 -5.54 -0.93 1.35
C LYS A 10 -6.92 -1.38 1.87
N ALA A 11 -8.00 -0.67 1.51
CA ALA A 11 -9.36 -1.00 1.92
C ALA A 11 -10.05 -2.05 1.03
N ILE A 12 -9.54 -2.32 -0.17
CA ILE A 12 -10.10 -3.30 -1.13
C ILE A 12 -9.22 -4.56 -1.20
N THR A 13 -7.92 -4.42 -0.93
CA THR A 13 -6.92 -5.49 -0.83
C THR A 13 -6.19 -5.33 0.50
N PRO A 14 -6.72 -5.90 1.60
CA PRO A 14 -6.07 -5.88 2.91
C PRO A 14 -4.64 -6.45 2.91
N SER A 15 -4.27 -7.24 1.89
CA SER A 15 -2.98 -7.93 1.78
C SER A 15 -1.77 -7.00 1.58
N LEU A 16 -1.90 -5.82 0.98
CA LEU A 16 -0.75 -5.10 0.39
C LEU A 16 0.34 -4.56 1.33
N ILE A 17 0.14 -4.59 2.64
CA ILE A 17 1.21 -4.35 3.63
C ILE A 17 1.03 -5.32 4.80
N GLN A 18 -0.22 -5.67 5.12
CA GLN A 18 -0.46 -6.67 6.16
C GLN A 18 -0.02 -8.08 5.74
N SER A 19 0.05 -8.53 4.49
CA SER A 19 0.48 -9.91 4.22
C SER A 19 2.00 -10.12 4.22
N THR A 20 2.81 -9.07 4.05
CA THR A 20 4.28 -9.17 4.12
C THR A 20 4.81 -8.70 5.49
N VAL A 21 4.18 -7.68 6.10
CA VAL A 21 4.44 -7.29 7.50
C VAL A 21 3.73 -8.23 8.48
N MET A 22 2.49 -8.67 8.25
CA MET A 22 1.97 -9.86 8.93
C MET A 22 2.57 -11.13 8.35
N GLY A 23 3.17 -11.20 7.16
CA GLY A 23 3.84 -12.44 6.72
C GLY A 23 5.05 -12.73 7.58
N SER A 24 5.85 -11.70 7.86
CA SER A 24 6.98 -11.74 8.80
C SER A 24 6.54 -11.74 10.27
N MET A 25 5.49 -11.00 10.67
CA MET A 25 4.92 -11.10 12.03
C MET A 25 4.10 -12.39 12.28
N LEU A 26 3.49 -13.01 11.25
CA LEU A 26 2.85 -14.33 11.29
C LEU A 26 3.89 -15.44 11.15
N PHE A 27 5.09 -15.16 10.65
CA PHE A 27 6.21 -16.09 10.77
C PHE A 27 6.66 -16.22 12.23
N VAL A 28 6.59 -15.14 13.03
CA VAL A 28 6.67 -15.27 14.51
C VAL A 28 5.54 -16.18 15.04
N GLY A 29 4.39 -16.22 14.37
CA GLY A 29 3.25 -17.09 14.66
C GLY A 29 3.25 -18.49 14.01
N GLN A 30 4.23 -18.84 13.16
CA GLN A 30 4.31 -20.16 12.51
C GLN A 30 5.63 -20.90 12.73
N ILE A 31 6.65 -20.28 13.34
CA ILE A 31 7.72 -21.02 14.02
C ILE A 31 7.26 -21.50 15.42
N SER A 32 6.04 -21.14 15.84
CA SER A 32 5.34 -21.79 16.95
C SER A 32 4.78 -23.17 16.54
N GLY A 33 5.70 -24.09 16.25
CA GLY A 33 5.59 -25.47 16.72
C GLY A 33 5.76 -25.56 18.26
N ILE A 34 5.95 -24.42 18.92
CA ILE A 34 5.82 -24.23 20.36
C ILE A 34 4.54 -23.45 20.61
N ASN A 35 3.54 -24.16 21.12
CA ASN A 35 2.25 -23.66 21.57
C ASN A 35 2.48 -22.60 22.67
N ALA A 36 2.50 -21.30 22.31
CA ALA A 36 2.76 -20.20 23.24
C ALA A 36 1.71 -20.05 24.37
N ASN A 37 0.61 -20.83 24.32
CA ASN A 37 -0.42 -20.90 25.34
C ASN A 37 -0.27 -22.06 26.34
N GLU A 38 0.79 -22.88 26.23
CA GLU A 38 1.00 -24.04 27.12
C GLU A 38 2.08 -23.84 28.18
N TYR A 39 2.78 -22.69 28.17
CA TYR A 39 3.67 -22.30 29.26
C TYR A 39 2.98 -21.28 30.16
N ASN A 40 2.54 -21.75 31.32
CA ASN A 40 2.09 -20.89 32.41
C ASN A 40 3.31 -20.16 33.00
N PHE A 41 3.70 -19.03 32.40
CA PHE A 41 4.83 -18.19 32.80
C PHE A 41 4.63 -17.50 34.17
N GLU A 42 3.46 -17.62 34.81
CA GLU A 42 3.18 -16.98 36.10
C GLU A 42 3.69 -17.76 37.33
N GLN A 43 4.34 -18.91 37.18
CA GLN A 43 4.69 -19.77 38.34
C GLN A 43 6.15 -20.25 38.44
N LEU A 44 7.09 -19.68 37.69
CA LEU A 44 8.51 -20.10 37.77
C LEU A 44 9.41 -18.88 38.04
N ASN A 45 10.34 -19.01 38.98
CA ASN A 45 11.23 -17.92 39.40
C ASN A 45 11.99 -17.32 38.20
N ASN A 46 11.74 -16.04 37.91
CA ASN A 46 12.27 -15.29 36.76
C ASN A 46 13.80 -15.32 36.64
N ASP A 47 14.51 -15.42 37.75
CA ASP A 47 15.99 -15.49 37.79
C ASP A 47 16.56 -16.83 37.27
N GLN A 48 15.76 -17.91 37.33
CA GLN A 48 16.20 -19.24 36.87
C GLN A 48 16.09 -19.38 35.35
N ILE A 49 15.10 -18.73 34.72
CA ILE A 49 14.90 -18.77 33.26
C ILE A 49 16.02 -17.98 32.58
N THR A 50 16.30 -16.74 33.01
CA THR A 50 17.36 -15.92 32.41
C THR A 50 18.74 -16.57 32.52
N SER A 51 19.02 -17.24 33.63
CA SER A 51 20.25 -18.03 33.83
C SER A 51 20.34 -19.24 32.88
N ASN A 52 19.24 -19.98 32.68
CA ASN A 52 19.21 -21.15 31.78
C ASN A 52 19.43 -20.78 30.30
N TYR A 53 19.03 -19.57 29.88
CA TYR A 53 19.29 -19.05 28.53
C TYR A 53 20.60 -18.27 28.43
N GLY A 54 21.46 -18.31 29.46
CA GLY A 54 22.76 -17.63 29.46
C GLY A 54 22.67 -16.10 29.37
N ILE A 55 21.55 -15.51 29.80
CA ILE A 55 21.35 -14.06 29.90
C ILE A 55 22.09 -13.59 31.16
N THR A 56 23.20 -12.89 30.96
CA THR A 56 24.03 -12.36 32.05
C THR A 56 23.80 -10.86 32.25
N PRO A 57 24.04 -10.31 33.44
CA PRO A 57 24.01 -8.86 33.65
C PRO A 57 24.93 -8.10 32.68
N GLN A 58 26.08 -8.68 32.34
CA GLN A 58 27.02 -8.10 31.36
C GLN A 58 26.41 -8.03 29.95
N PHE A 59 25.65 -9.05 29.54
CA PHE A 59 24.93 -9.03 28.26
C PHE A 59 23.87 -7.92 28.26
N VAL A 60 23.02 -7.85 29.29
CA VAL A 60 21.99 -6.82 29.42
C VAL A 60 22.60 -5.42 29.42
N GLU A 61 23.66 -5.19 30.20
CA GLU A 61 24.38 -3.92 30.22
C GLU A 61 25.00 -3.57 28.86
N SER A 62 25.50 -4.56 28.12
CA SER A 62 26.11 -4.34 26.81
C SER A 62 25.11 -3.86 25.76
N ILE A 63 23.89 -4.42 25.71
CA ILE A 63 22.86 -4.04 24.74
C ILE A 63 22.09 -2.78 25.18
N ALA A 64 21.98 -2.51 26.48
CA ALA A 64 21.39 -1.28 27.02
C ALA A 64 22.12 -0.01 26.52
N LYS A 65 23.44 -0.09 26.28
CA LYS A 65 24.24 1.00 25.69
C LYS A 65 23.78 1.42 24.30
N PHE A 66 23.03 0.55 23.61
CA PHE A 66 22.49 0.80 22.28
C PHE A 66 20.99 1.12 22.29
N GLY A 67 20.39 1.38 23.46
CA GLY A 67 19.00 1.77 23.61
C GLY A 67 18.02 0.62 23.89
N PHE A 68 18.52 -0.57 24.23
CA PHE A 68 17.71 -1.75 24.56
C PHE A 68 17.74 -2.04 26.07
N ASP A 69 17.43 -1.03 26.88
CA ASP A 69 17.41 -1.10 28.36
C ASP A 69 16.03 -1.48 28.94
N GLN A 70 14.99 -1.50 28.11
CA GLN A 70 13.60 -1.81 28.49
C GLN A 70 13.03 -3.04 27.75
N LEU A 71 13.85 -4.07 27.53
CA LEU A 71 13.39 -5.32 26.92
C LEU A 71 12.57 -6.17 27.90
N SER A 72 11.50 -6.78 27.40
CA SER A 72 10.80 -7.84 28.10
C SER A 72 11.67 -9.10 28.24
N HIS A 73 11.31 -9.99 29.16
CA HIS A 73 12.01 -11.27 29.31
C HIS A 73 12.00 -12.10 28.02
N GLY A 74 10.88 -12.12 27.29
CA GLY A 74 10.77 -12.81 26.01
C GLY A 74 11.71 -12.24 24.96
N GLU A 75 11.85 -10.91 24.88
CA GLU A 75 12.77 -10.26 23.96
C GLU A 75 14.24 -10.51 24.32
N LEU A 76 14.59 -10.57 25.61
CA LEU A 76 15.94 -10.93 26.05
C LEU A 76 16.33 -12.36 25.65
N ILE A 77 15.38 -13.30 25.79
CA ILE A 77 15.56 -14.69 25.34
C ILE A 77 15.71 -14.72 23.82
N ALA A 78 14.83 -14.05 23.08
CA ALA A 78 14.90 -13.99 21.62
C ALA A 78 16.23 -13.38 21.13
N PHE A 79 16.72 -12.32 21.78
CA PHE A 79 18.03 -11.75 21.46
C PHE A 79 19.15 -12.77 21.64
N LYS A 80 19.10 -13.60 22.69
CA LYS A 80 20.09 -14.66 22.88
C LYS A 80 19.96 -15.78 21.86
N GLU A 81 18.75 -16.27 21.61
CA GLU A 81 18.50 -17.35 20.65
C GLU A 81 18.89 -16.96 19.22
N HIS A 82 18.66 -15.70 18.86
CA HIS A 82 19.06 -15.14 17.57
C HIS A 82 20.47 -14.52 17.57
N ASN A 83 21.29 -14.70 18.62
CA ASN A 83 22.66 -14.15 18.69
C ASN A 83 22.78 -12.61 18.53
N ILE A 84 21.72 -11.87 18.83
CA ILE A 84 21.66 -10.41 18.81
C ILE A 84 22.43 -9.87 20.01
N ASN A 85 23.63 -9.37 19.75
CA ASN A 85 24.57 -8.86 20.75
C ASN A 85 24.99 -7.42 20.42
N ALA A 86 25.71 -6.78 21.35
CA ALA A 86 26.20 -5.42 21.21
C ALA A 86 26.95 -5.15 19.88
N SER A 87 27.78 -6.08 19.41
CA SER A 87 28.52 -5.92 18.15
C SER A 87 27.57 -5.92 16.94
N TYR A 88 26.62 -6.85 16.92
CA TYR A 88 25.61 -6.91 15.86
C TYR A 88 24.76 -5.64 15.81
N ILE A 89 24.28 -5.18 16.97
CA ILE A 89 23.50 -3.93 17.07
C ILE A 89 24.34 -2.74 16.59
N GLU A 90 25.59 -2.64 17.04
CA GLU A 90 26.51 -1.57 16.62
C GLU A 90 26.71 -1.54 15.10
N GLU A 91 26.91 -2.70 14.46
CA GLU A 91 27.08 -2.80 13.00
C GLU A 91 25.83 -2.33 12.24
N ILE A 92 24.64 -2.74 12.69
CA ILE A 92 23.37 -2.32 12.09
C ILE A 92 23.13 -0.81 12.30
N GLN A 93 23.46 -0.27 13.47
CA GLN A 93 23.35 1.18 13.71
C GLN A 93 24.34 1.98 12.85
N LYS A 94 25.58 1.49 12.66
CA LYS A 94 26.62 2.14 11.83
C LYS A 94 26.23 2.30 10.38
N ILE A 95 25.44 1.38 9.83
CA ILE A 95 24.90 1.49 8.47
C ILE A 95 23.65 2.37 8.40
N GLY A 96 23.28 3.07 9.47
CA GLY A 96 22.22 4.08 9.47
C GLY A 96 20.84 3.56 9.86
N LEU A 97 20.71 2.31 10.29
CA LEU A 97 19.45 1.74 10.83
C LEU A 97 19.43 1.86 12.36
N SER A 98 19.59 3.09 12.88
CA SER A 98 19.79 3.33 14.31
C SER A 98 18.52 3.24 15.16
N ASN A 99 17.35 3.37 14.56
CA ASN A 99 16.06 3.50 15.26
C ASN A 99 15.22 2.22 15.20
N MET A 100 15.87 1.06 15.06
CA MET A 100 15.17 -0.23 15.03
C MET A 100 14.65 -0.61 16.41
N ASN A 101 13.43 -1.13 16.47
CA ASN A 101 12.89 -1.76 17.68
C ASN A 101 13.40 -3.20 17.82
N ALA A 102 13.13 -3.82 18.99
CA ALA A 102 13.58 -5.17 19.30
C ALA A 102 13.07 -6.21 18.30
N GLY A 103 11.79 -6.12 17.91
CA GLY A 103 11.18 -7.01 16.92
C GLY A 103 11.83 -6.91 15.54
N GLU A 104 12.25 -5.71 15.12
CA GLU A 104 12.94 -5.52 13.84
C GLU A 104 14.35 -6.14 13.84
N LEU A 105 15.10 -6.03 14.95
CA LEU A 105 16.40 -6.70 15.08
C LEU A 105 16.26 -8.22 15.13
N ILE A 106 15.24 -8.72 15.83
CA ILE A 106 14.88 -10.14 15.82
C ILE A 106 14.58 -10.59 14.40
N GLY A 107 13.76 -9.84 13.66
CA GLY A 107 13.45 -10.11 12.25
C GLY A 107 14.70 -10.12 11.37
N PHE A 108 15.61 -9.15 11.51
CA PHE A 108 16.86 -9.14 10.75
C PHE A 108 17.67 -10.42 11.01
N SER A 109 17.91 -10.72 12.28
CA SER A 109 18.76 -11.86 12.62
C SER A 109 18.11 -13.19 12.29
N ALA A 110 16.78 -13.32 12.39
CA ALA A 110 16.05 -14.52 12.00
C ALA A 110 16.11 -14.80 10.48
N HIS A 111 16.34 -13.76 9.67
CA HIS A 111 16.48 -13.86 8.22
C HIS A 111 17.96 -13.78 7.76
N ASP A 112 18.91 -13.96 8.68
CA ASP A 112 20.35 -13.88 8.41
C ASP A 112 20.76 -12.56 7.71
N ILE A 113 20.13 -11.45 8.12
CA ILE A 113 20.43 -10.11 7.62
C ILE A 113 21.53 -9.49 8.47
N ASP A 114 22.66 -9.21 7.84
CA ASP A 114 23.79 -8.47 8.41
C ASP A 114 23.99 -7.12 7.70
N ALA A 115 24.97 -6.34 8.17
CA ALA A 115 25.29 -5.06 7.57
C ALA A 115 25.73 -5.18 6.10
N LYS A 116 26.38 -6.30 5.72
CA LYS A 116 26.84 -6.54 4.36
C LYS A 116 25.67 -6.74 3.40
N TYR A 117 24.64 -7.47 3.80
CA TYR A 117 23.42 -7.67 3.02
C TYR A 117 22.71 -6.35 2.74
N VAL A 118 22.61 -5.47 3.74
CA VAL A 118 22.03 -4.13 3.54
C VAL A 118 22.84 -3.30 2.53
N GLU A 119 24.17 -3.40 2.57
CA GLU A 119 25.04 -2.75 1.57
C GLU A 119 24.88 -3.36 0.16
N GLU A 120 24.58 -4.65 0.03
CA GLU A 120 24.24 -5.27 -1.25
C GLU A 120 22.93 -4.70 -1.83
N ILE A 121 21.90 -4.52 -1.01
CA ILE A 121 20.66 -3.81 -1.41
C ILE A 121 20.96 -2.38 -1.89
N ARG A 122 21.83 -1.66 -1.18
CA ARG A 122 22.23 -0.29 -1.58
C ARG A 122 22.97 -0.26 -2.90
N LYS A 123 23.81 -1.25 -3.19
CA LYS A 123 24.50 -1.40 -4.49
C LYS A 123 23.53 -1.66 -5.65
N LEU A 124 22.36 -2.24 -5.37
CA LEU A 124 21.27 -2.35 -6.34
C LEU A 124 20.56 -1.00 -6.58
N GLY A 125 20.93 0.06 -5.86
CA GLY A 125 20.43 1.43 -6.02
C GLY A 125 19.30 1.80 -5.06
N PHE A 126 19.04 1.02 -4.01
CA PHE A 126 18.03 1.32 -2.99
C PHE A 126 18.70 1.92 -1.74
N SER A 127 18.76 3.25 -1.67
CA SER A 127 19.43 3.96 -0.56
C SER A 127 18.48 4.32 0.58
N ASN A 128 17.22 4.63 0.29
CA ASN A 128 16.19 4.94 1.27
C ASN A 128 15.38 3.67 1.57
N ILE A 129 15.80 2.93 2.60
CA ILE A 129 15.24 1.64 2.99
C ILE A 129 14.95 1.62 4.49
N ASN A 130 13.87 0.96 4.88
CA ASN A 130 13.59 0.65 6.29
C ASN A 130 13.76 -0.84 6.60
N ALA A 131 13.78 -1.20 7.89
CA ALA A 131 13.99 -2.57 8.32
C ALA A 131 12.95 -3.54 7.75
N GLY A 132 11.67 -3.19 7.80
CA GLY A 132 10.60 -4.01 7.25
C GLY A 132 10.79 -4.31 5.76
N GLU A 133 11.22 -3.33 4.96
CA GLU A 133 11.49 -3.52 3.54
C GLU A 133 12.70 -4.45 3.28
N VAL A 134 13.76 -4.34 4.09
CA VAL A 134 14.94 -5.23 3.97
C VAL A 134 14.57 -6.68 4.30
N ILE A 135 13.79 -6.89 5.36
CA ILE A 135 13.26 -8.23 5.72
C ILE A 135 12.40 -8.78 4.59
N ALA A 136 11.46 -7.99 4.08
CA ALA A 136 10.57 -8.40 2.99
C ALA A 136 11.36 -8.72 1.72
N PHE A 137 12.35 -7.90 1.36
CA PHE A 137 13.21 -8.14 0.21
C PHE A 137 14.00 -9.46 0.34
N LYS A 138 14.53 -9.75 1.54
CA LYS A 138 15.22 -11.01 1.82
C LYS A 138 14.30 -12.22 1.72
N ALA A 139 13.08 -12.11 2.25
CA ALA A 139 12.11 -13.19 2.22
C ALA A 139 11.59 -13.49 0.80
N GLN A 140 11.48 -12.46 -0.03
CA GLN A 140 10.95 -12.57 -1.39
C GLN A 140 11.99 -13.04 -2.42
N GLU A 141 13.29 -12.96 -2.11
CA GLU A 141 14.40 -13.38 -2.98
C GLU A 141 14.34 -12.76 -4.40
N VAL A 142 13.99 -11.47 -4.48
CA VAL A 142 13.85 -10.76 -5.76
C VAL A 142 15.15 -10.80 -6.57
N ASP A 143 15.07 -11.30 -7.81
CA ASP A 143 16.22 -11.48 -8.70
C ASP A 143 16.87 -10.12 -9.07
N PRO A 144 18.19 -9.93 -8.86
CA PRO A 144 18.91 -8.74 -9.34
C PRO A 144 18.77 -8.47 -10.84
N LYS A 145 18.60 -9.51 -11.66
CA LYS A 145 18.34 -9.36 -13.10
C LYS A 145 16.97 -8.72 -13.34
N TYR A 146 15.95 -9.15 -12.62
CA TYR A 146 14.62 -8.56 -12.67
C TYR A 146 14.64 -7.07 -12.29
N ILE A 147 15.37 -6.72 -11.22
CA ILE A 147 15.57 -5.32 -10.80
C ILE A 147 16.18 -4.49 -11.93
N ALA A 148 17.19 -5.00 -12.62
CA ALA A 148 17.82 -4.33 -13.74
C ALA A 148 16.86 -4.17 -14.95
N GLU A 149 16.07 -5.21 -15.25
CA GLU A 149 15.06 -5.17 -16.32
C GLU A 149 13.99 -4.10 -16.03
N ILE A 150 13.45 -4.04 -14.81
CA ILE A 150 12.46 -3.03 -14.42
C ILE A 150 13.04 -1.61 -14.47
N LYS A 151 14.28 -1.40 -14.02
CA LYS A 151 14.94 -0.08 -14.12
C LYS A 151 15.14 0.33 -15.57
N ALA A 152 15.55 -0.58 -16.44
CA ALA A 152 15.73 -0.31 -17.87
C ALA A 152 14.43 0.09 -18.59
N LEU A 153 13.26 -0.21 -18.00
CA LEU A 153 11.96 0.22 -18.51
C LEU A 153 11.56 1.64 -18.05
N GLY A 154 12.43 2.35 -17.33
CA GLY A 154 12.21 3.74 -16.90
C GLY A 154 11.77 3.90 -15.44
N PHE A 155 11.85 2.83 -14.64
CA PHE A 155 11.54 2.86 -13.20
C PHE A 155 12.80 3.06 -12.34
N ASP A 156 13.72 3.95 -12.75
CA ASP A 156 15.00 4.18 -12.07
C ASP A 156 14.85 4.61 -10.60
N SER A 157 13.77 5.33 -10.29
CA SER A 157 13.45 5.88 -8.96
C SER A 157 12.47 5.01 -8.15
N ILE A 158 12.24 3.75 -8.56
CA ILE A 158 11.37 2.83 -7.81
C ILE A 158 11.93 2.57 -6.41
N SER A 159 11.08 2.64 -5.39
CA SER A 159 11.47 2.28 -4.03
C SER A 159 11.65 0.77 -3.85
N LEU A 160 12.32 0.36 -2.77
CA LEU A 160 12.47 -1.07 -2.46
C LEU A 160 11.11 -1.74 -2.25
N GLY A 161 10.21 -1.10 -1.49
CA GLY A 161 8.85 -1.60 -1.31
C GLY A 161 8.06 -1.71 -2.61
N GLU A 162 8.17 -0.75 -3.53
CA GLU A 162 7.51 -0.85 -4.84
C GLU A 162 8.11 -1.94 -5.72
N MET A 163 9.42 -2.19 -5.65
CA MET A 163 10.08 -3.29 -6.36
C MET A 163 9.59 -4.65 -5.87
N ILE A 164 9.46 -4.83 -4.55
CA ILE A 164 8.89 -6.05 -3.95
C ILE A 164 7.44 -6.22 -4.42
N ALA A 165 6.64 -5.15 -4.38
CA ALA A 165 5.25 -5.22 -4.85
C ALA A 165 5.15 -5.53 -6.35
N PHE A 166 6.08 -5.05 -7.16
CA PHE A 166 6.17 -5.38 -8.58
C PHE A 166 6.39 -6.89 -8.80
N ASP A 167 7.34 -7.47 -8.05
CA ASP A 167 7.63 -8.92 -8.09
C ASP A 167 6.43 -9.75 -7.62
N GLU A 168 5.85 -9.42 -6.45
CA GLU A 168 4.67 -10.08 -5.87
C GLU A 168 3.46 -10.08 -6.84
N HIS A 169 3.33 -9.02 -7.64
CA HIS A 169 2.24 -8.86 -8.60
C HIS A 169 2.60 -9.23 -10.04
N ASN A 170 3.73 -9.92 -10.25
CA ASN A 170 4.20 -10.38 -11.57
C ASN A 170 4.24 -9.25 -12.61
N ILE A 171 4.66 -8.05 -12.20
CA ILE A 171 4.83 -6.91 -13.08
C ILE A 171 6.18 -7.04 -13.75
N ASP A 172 6.20 -7.66 -14.92
CA ASP A 172 7.40 -7.88 -15.72
C ASP A 172 7.49 -6.94 -16.93
N THR A 173 8.49 -7.16 -17.76
CA THR A 173 8.67 -6.42 -19.02
C THR A 173 7.45 -6.52 -19.93
N ILE A 174 6.74 -7.65 -19.95
CA ILE A 174 5.54 -7.83 -20.78
C ILE A 174 4.43 -6.93 -20.24
N LYS A 175 4.19 -6.93 -18.93
CA LYS A 175 3.14 -6.13 -18.32
C LYS A 175 3.38 -4.63 -18.45
N VAL A 176 4.62 -4.17 -18.26
CA VAL A 176 4.98 -2.76 -18.45
C VAL A 176 4.75 -2.33 -19.90
N ASN A 177 5.22 -3.13 -20.86
CA ASN A 177 5.03 -2.83 -22.28
C ASN A 177 3.56 -2.86 -22.70
N GLU A 178 2.74 -3.74 -22.11
CA GLU A 178 1.28 -3.72 -22.32
C GLU A 178 0.72 -2.35 -21.97
N VAL A 179 1.01 -1.82 -20.77
CA VAL A 179 0.51 -0.51 -20.33
C VAL A 179 1.02 0.63 -21.22
N TYR A 180 2.27 0.56 -21.69
CA TYR A 180 2.80 1.53 -22.64
C TYR A 180 2.10 1.48 -24.00
N GLN A 181 1.75 0.29 -24.50
CA GLN A 181 0.99 0.13 -25.75
C GLN A 181 -0.44 0.67 -25.65
N LEU A 182 -1.02 0.74 -24.44
CA LEU A 182 -2.28 1.43 -24.20
C LEU A 182 -2.17 2.97 -24.30
N GLY A 183 -0.96 3.51 -24.41
CA GLY A 183 -0.69 4.95 -24.47
C GLY A 183 -0.32 5.59 -23.12
N PHE A 184 -0.20 4.81 -22.04
CA PHE A 184 0.11 5.31 -20.69
C PHE A 184 1.61 5.19 -20.38
N THR A 185 2.44 6.00 -21.04
CA THR A 185 3.90 5.93 -20.92
C THR A 185 4.47 6.74 -19.74
N ASN A 186 3.81 7.84 -19.36
CA ASN A 186 4.20 8.65 -18.20
C ASN A 186 3.51 8.16 -16.93
N ILE A 187 3.95 7.01 -16.42
CA ILE A 187 3.37 6.32 -15.27
C ILE A 187 4.45 6.00 -14.23
N ASN A 188 4.20 6.31 -12.95
CA ASN A 188 5.12 5.95 -11.87
C ASN A 188 4.87 4.50 -11.39
N ALA A 189 5.74 3.99 -10.50
CA ALA A 189 5.64 2.60 -10.04
C ALA A 189 4.30 2.30 -9.34
N GLY A 190 3.88 3.12 -8.37
CA GLY A 190 2.56 2.98 -7.74
C GLY A 190 1.39 2.98 -8.72
N GLU A 191 1.43 3.80 -9.78
CA GLU A 191 0.42 3.80 -10.83
C GLU A 191 0.51 2.54 -11.71
N MET A 192 1.69 2.05 -12.08
CA MET A 192 1.85 0.80 -12.83
C MET A 192 1.30 -0.40 -12.05
N LEU A 193 1.60 -0.45 -10.75
CA LEU A 193 1.03 -1.43 -9.83
C LEU A 193 -0.49 -1.34 -9.80
N ALA A 194 -1.04 -0.13 -9.76
CA ALA A 194 -2.48 0.10 -9.83
C ALA A 194 -3.11 -0.44 -11.11
N PHE A 195 -2.48 -0.20 -12.26
CA PHE A 195 -2.92 -0.73 -13.55
C PHE A 195 -2.95 -2.26 -13.56
N SER A 196 -1.92 -2.89 -12.96
CA SER A 196 -1.85 -4.34 -12.85
C SER A 196 -2.95 -4.90 -11.93
N ILE A 197 -3.03 -4.41 -10.69
CA ILE A 197 -4.01 -4.88 -9.68
C ILE A 197 -5.45 -4.69 -10.16
N LEU A 198 -5.73 -3.57 -10.82
CA LEU A 198 -7.07 -3.29 -11.32
C LEU A 198 -7.38 -4.01 -12.64
N ASP A 199 -6.46 -4.78 -13.23
CA ASP A 199 -6.63 -5.40 -14.54
C ASP A 199 -7.05 -4.38 -15.62
N ILE A 200 -6.29 -3.30 -15.71
CA ILE A 200 -6.41 -2.33 -16.81
C ILE A 200 -5.56 -2.85 -17.97
N ASN A 201 -6.26 -3.34 -18.99
CA ASN A 201 -5.71 -3.97 -20.18
C ASN A 201 -6.40 -3.42 -21.44
N GLN A 202 -5.95 -3.86 -22.63
CA GLN A 202 -6.50 -3.41 -23.91
C GLN A 202 -8.02 -3.63 -24.02
N LYS A 203 -8.53 -4.74 -23.48
CA LYS A 203 -9.98 -5.05 -23.51
C LYS A 203 -10.77 -4.01 -22.72
N PHE A 204 -10.27 -3.58 -21.55
CA PHE A 204 -10.91 -2.54 -20.77
C PHE A 204 -10.87 -1.18 -21.48
N VAL A 205 -9.72 -0.78 -22.03
CA VAL A 205 -9.57 0.47 -22.79
C VAL A 205 -10.52 0.49 -24.01
N ASN A 206 -10.55 -0.58 -24.80
CA ASN A 206 -11.47 -0.72 -25.94
C ASN A 206 -12.94 -0.65 -25.49
N LYS A 207 -13.26 -1.23 -24.32
CA LYS A 207 -14.62 -1.13 -23.77
C LYS A 207 -14.98 0.32 -23.45
N MET A 208 -14.09 1.09 -22.83
CA MET A 208 -14.35 2.50 -22.54
C MET A 208 -14.50 3.33 -23.82
N GLN A 209 -13.67 3.09 -24.83
CA GLN A 209 -13.79 3.73 -26.14
C GLN A 209 -15.13 3.41 -26.82
N SER A 210 -15.58 2.15 -26.78
CA SER A 210 -16.91 1.76 -27.32
C SER A 210 -18.08 2.41 -26.59
N LEU A 211 -17.86 2.82 -25.34
CA LEU A 211 -18.83 3.56 -24.54
C LEU A 211 -18.79 5.06 -24.81
N GLY A 212 -17.95 5.54 -25.74
CA GLY A 212 -17.79 6.95 -26.11
C GLY A 212 -16.81 7.72 -25.23
N LEU A 213 -16.01 7.03 -24.41
CA LEU A 213 -14.94 7.64 -23.60
C LEU A 213 -13.61 7.41 -24.33
N THR A 214 -13.20 8.34 -25.19
CA THR A 214 -12.04 8.17 -26.10
C THR A 214 -10.79 8.93 -25.67
N GLU A 215 -10.94 10.07 -25.00
CA GLU A 215 -9.83 10.89 -24.48
C GLU A 215 -9.73 10.68 -22.97
N ILE A 216 -9.08 9.59 -22.56
CA ILE A 216 -8.96 9.19 -21.15
C ILE A 216 -7.50 9.27 -20.72
N ASN A 217 -7.21 10.06 -19.70
CA ASN A 217 -5.89 10.11 -19.08
C ASN A 217 -5.69 8.99 -18.03
N LYS A 218 -4.46 8.81 -17.53
CA LYS A 218 -4.13 7.74 -16.58
C LYS A 218 -4.95 7.77 -15.27
N ASN A 219 -5.30 8.96 -14.78
CA ASN A 219 -6.10 9.10 -13.55
C ASN A 219 -7.55 8.71 -13.82
N GLU A 220 -8.08 9.12 -14.98
CA GLU A 220 -9.45 8.81 -15.38
C GLU A 220 -9.63 7.31 -15.63
N ILE A 221 -8.72 6.63 -16.34
CA ILE A 221 -8.86 5.19 -16.60
C ILE A 221 -8.80 4.36 -15.30
N LEU A 222 -7.95 4.77 -14.35
CA LEU A 222 -7.87 4.19 -13.02
C LEU A 222 -9.20 4.36 -12.27
N ARG A 223 -9.76 5.58 -12.26
CA ARG A 223 -11.04 5.87 -11.60
C ARG A 223 -12.21 5.15 -12.26
N LEU A 224 -12.27 5.10 -13.59
CA LEU A 224 -13.31 4.36 -14.33
C LEU A 224 -13.34 2.90 -13.90
N LYS A 225 -12.17 2.24 -13.80
CA LYS A 225 -12.06 0.86 -13.33
C LYS A 225 -12.40 0.73 -11.84
N GLN A 226 -11.85 1.61 -11.00
CA GLN A 226 -12.06 1.62 -9.54
C GLN A 226 -13.56 1.76 -9.17
N TYR A 227 -14.28 2.64 -9.85
CA TYR A 227 -15.71 2.87 -9.62
C TYR A 227 -16.61 2.00 -10.51
N LYS A 228 -16.03 0.96 -11.13
CA LYS A 228 -16.76 -0.06 -11.91
C LYS A 228 -17.67 0.55 -12.99
N VAL A 229 -17.19 1.58 -13.68
CA VAL A 229 -17.92 2.19 -14.79
C VAL A 229 -17.98 1.20 -15.95
N ASP A 230 -19.18 0.72 -16.24
CA ASP A 230 -19.46 -0.27 -17.28
C ASP A 230 -20.65 0.17 -18.16
N GLN A 231 -21.15 -0.75 -18.99
CA GLN A 231 -22.30 -0.46 -19.86
C GLN A 231 -23.55 -0.08 -19.07
N ALA A 232 -23.80 -0.73 -17.93
CA ALA A 232 -24.99 -0.48 -17.12
C ALA A 232 -24.92 0.93 -16.52
N ALA A 233 -23.76 1.31 -15.97
CA ALA A 233 -23.53 2.68 -15.49
C ALA A 233 -23.78 3.73 -16.58
N ILE A 234 -23.23 3.52 -17.79
CA ILE A 234 -23.47 4.44 -18.92
C ILE A 234 -24.94 4.48 -19.33
N ASN A 235 -25.65 3.35 -19.35
CA ASN A 235 -27.06 3.30 -19.68
C ASN A 235 -27.90 4.08 -18.66
N THR A 236 -27.62 3.94 -17.36
CA THR A 236 -28.26 4.72 -16.30
C THR A 236 -28.00 6.21 -16.50
N ILE A 237 -26.75 6.62 -16.77
CA ILE A 237 -26.43 8.03 -17.00
C ILE A 237 -27.16 8.59 -18.24
N LYS A 238 -27.29 7.80 -19.30
CA LYS A 238 -28.06 8.16 -20.50
C LYS A 238 -29.55 8.27 -20.22
N HIS A 239 -30.12 7.39 -19.38
CA HIS A 239 -31.53 7.43 -19.00
C HIS A 239 -31.91 8.77 -18.37
N TYR A 240 -31.06 9.32 -17.50
CA TYR A 240 -31.27 10.66 -16.90
C TYR A 240 -30.81 11.82 -17.80
N GLY A 241 -30.39 11.58 -19.04
CA GLY A 241 -29.92 12.64 -19.95
C GLY A 241 -28.62 13.31 -19.51
N LEU A 242 -27.82 12.68 -18.65
CA LEU A 242 -26.63 13.27 -18.02
C LEU A 242 -25.32 12.90 -18.73
N TYR A 243 -25.37 12.11 -19.80
CA TYR A 243 -24.18 11.61 -20.51
C TYR A 243 -23.61 12.66 -21.49
N ASN A 244 -22.30 12.98 -21.40
CA ASN A 244 -21.65 13.94 -22.28
C ASN A 244 -20.24 13.53 -22.76
N GLN A 245 -19.90 12.23 -22.70
CA GLN A 245 -18.58 11.67 -23.10
C GLN A 245 -17.36 12.14 -22.27
N GLN A 246 -17.51 13.06 -21.32
CA GLN A 246 -16.42 13.45 -20.43
C GLN A 246 -16.24 12.43 -19.31
N ALA A 247 -15.04 11.84 -19.21
CA ALA A 247 -14.75 10.78 -18.24
C ALA A 247 -14.96 11.26 -16.79
N ASN A 248 -14.43 12.43 -16.41
CA ASN A 248 -14.63 12.98 -15.07
C ASN A 248 -16.12 13.15 -14.70
N ARG A 249 -17.00 13.56 -15.64
CA ARG A 249 -18.45 13.64 -15.36
C ARG A 249 -19.05 12.25 -15.10
N VAL A 250 -18.71 11.28 -15.93
CA VAL A 250 -19.16 9.89 -15.76
C VAL A 250 -18.67 9.31 -14.43
N ILE A 251 -17.41 9.55 -14.08
CA ILE A 251 -16.81 9.13 -12.81
C ILE A 251 -17.53 9.79 -11.63
N ALA A 252 -17.80 11.10 -11.68
CA ALA A 252 -18.54 11.83 -10.64
C ALA A 252 -19.92 11.20 -10.38
N LEU A 253 -20.66 10.89 -11.45
CA LEU A 253 -21.97 10.23 -11.35
C LEU A 253 -21.87 8.81 -10.77
N ALA A 254 -20.80 8.07 -11.11
CA ALA A 254 -20.54 6.75 -10.53
C ALA A 254 -20.16 6.83 -9.03
N ILE A 255 -19.34 7.81 -8.64
CA ILE A 255 -18.98 8.08 -7.22
C ILE A 255 -20.23 8.38 -6.41
N LEU A 256 -21.11 9.22 -6.95
CA LEU A 256 -22.38 9.60 -6.32
C LEU A 256 -23.44 8.49 -6.36
N LYS A 257 -23.16 7.38 -7.07
CA LYS A 257 -24.08 6.25 -7.29
C LYS A 257 -25.41 6.74 -7.87
N LEU A 258 -25.40 7.27 -9.09
CA LEU A 258 -26.59 7.81 -9.75
C LEU A 258 -27.78 6.83 -9.70
N ASP A 259 -28.85 7.27 -9.04
CA ASP A 259 -30.14 6.61 -8.89
C ASP A 259 -31.23 7.66 -8.60
N ASP A 260 -32.49 7.24 -8.48
CA ASP A 260 -33.60 8.15 -8.15
C ASP A 260 -33.44 8.85 -6.79
N SER A 261 -32.72 8.23 -5.85
CA SER A 261 -32.46 8.84 -4.54
C SER A 261 -31.54 10.03 -4.67
N LEU A 262 -30.45 9.89 -5.43
CA LEU A 262 -29.52 10.99 -5.72
C LEU A 262 -30.26 12.16 -6.37
N ILE A 263 -31.13 11.89 -7.33
CA ILE A 263 -31.92 12.94 -7.98
C ILE A 263 -32.78 13.69 -6.96
N ARG A 264 -33.54 12.99 -6.12
CA ARG A 264 -34.38 13.61 -5.08
C ARG A 264 -33.55 14.39 -4.06
N GLU A 265 -32.45 13.81 -3.59
CA GLU A 265 -31.54 14.43 -2.62
C GLU A 265 -30.98 15.74 -3.18
N VAL A 266 -30.43 15.72 -4.40
CA VAL A 266 -29.87 16.91 -5.04
C VAL A 266 -30.94 17.97 -5.34
N LYS A 267 -32.16 17.56 -5.68
CA LYS A 267 -33.29 18.48 -5.88
C LYS A 267 -33.75 19.17 -4.61
N ALA A 268 -33.57 18.53 -3.46
CA ALA A 268 -33.91 19.08 -2.15
C ALA A 268 -32.75 19.86 -1.51
N LEU A 269 -31.56 19.87 -2.11
CA LEU A 269 -30.41 20.62 -1.60
C LEU A 269 -30.65 22.13 -1.67
N ASP A 270 -30.28 22.83 -0.60
CA ASP A 270 -29.95 24.25 -0.67
C ASP A 270 -28.59 24.39 -1.37
N ILE A 271 -28.65 24.58 -2.69
CA ILE A 271 -27.48 24.55 -3.57
C ILE A 271 -26.47 25.67 -3.26
N ASP A 272 -26.90 26.75 -2.60
CA ASP A 272 -26.04 27.89 -2.28
C ASP A 272 -25.28 27.71 -0.96
N ASN A 273 -25.77 26.84 -0.06
CA ASN A 273 -25.22 26.69 1.29
C ASN A 273 -24.77 25.26 1.64
N TYR A 274 -24.90 24.29 0.74
CA TYR A 274 -24.45 22.92 1.00
C TYR A 274 -22.91 22.80 1.01
N LEU A 275 -22.41 21.85 1.80
CA LEU A 275 -21.01 21.46 1.78
C LEU A 275 -20.82 20.16 1.00
N MET A 276 -20.02 20.20 -0.07
CA MET A 276 -19.73 19.03 -0.91
C MET A 276 -19.14 17.86 -0.10
N VAL A 277 -18.30 18.16 0.90
CA VAL A 277 -17.72 17.16 1.80
C VAL A 277 -18.78 16.39 2.58
N ASP A 278 -19.80 17.07 3.11
CA ASP A 278 -20.87 16.46 3.89
C ASP A 278 -21.81 15.66 2.99
N PHE A 279 -22.10 16.21 1.80
CA PHE A 279 -22.91 15.53 0.80
C PHE A 279 -22.25 14.23 0.31
N LEU A 280 -20.92 14.23 0.13
CA LEU A 280 -20.21 13.02 -0.26
C LEU A 280 -20.09 12.01 0.89
N ALA A 281 -19.95 12.49 2.12
CA ALA A 281 -19.98 11.63 3.29
C ALA A 281 -21.32 10.90 3.43
N SER A 282 -22.45 11.57 3.17
CA SER A 282 -23.77 10.92 3.21
C SER A 282 -23.95 9.88 2.10
N ARG A 283 -23.50 10.16 0.87
CA ARG A 283 -23.66 9.24 -0.28
C ARG A 283 -22.74 8.01 -0.23
N THR A 284 -21.53 8.19 0.27
CA THR A 284 -20.48 7.16 0.18
C THR A 284 -20.18 6.48 1.51
N GLY A 285 -20.65 7.02 2.63
CA GLY A 285 -20.38 6.54 3.98
C GLY A 285 -18.96 6.80 4.47
N LYS A 286 -18.20 7.68 3.80
CA LYS A 286 -16.79 7.97 4.13
C LYS A 286 -16.60 9.43 4.46
N LYS A 287 -15.84 9.74 5.51
CA LYS A 287 -15.38 11.11 5.75
C LYS A 287 -14.35 11.48 4.68
N TYR A 288 -14.52 12.64 4.06
CA TYR A 288 -13.56 13.20 3.12
C TYR A 288 -12.86 14.36 3.81
N ASN A 289 -11.52 14.37 3.76
CA ASN A 289 -10.75 15.57 4.08
C ASN A 289 -10.55 16.34 2.77
N SER A 290 -10.41 17.67 2.86
CA SER A 290 -10.33 18.59 1.72
C SER A 290 -9.64 18.01 0.50
N TYR A 291 -10.28 18.14 -0.64
CA TYR A 291 -9.81 17.54 -1.87
C TYR A 291 -8.55 18.24 -2.39
N HIS A 292 -7.56 17.44 -2.76
CA HIS A 292 -6.35 17.89 -3.46
C HIS A 292 -6.44 17.66 -4.98
N ASP A 293 -7.65 17.34 -5.46
CA ASP A 293 -7.93 16.85 -6.81
C ASP A 293 -8.99 17.74 -7.46
N VAL A 294 -8.55 18.95 -7.80
CA VAL A 294 -9.41 20.08 -8.22
C VAL A 294 -10.32 19.69 -9.39
N GLU A 295 -9.81 18.95 -10.38
CA GLU A 295 -10.61 18.51 -11.54
C GLU A 295 -11.79 17.63 -11.14
N MET A 296 -11.58 16.72 -10.17
CA MET A 296 -12.64 15.83 -9.71
C MET A 296 -13.67 16.58 -8.85
N ASP A 297 -13.23 17.55 -8.07
CA ASP A 297 -14.13 18.41 -7.27
C ASP A 297 -15.04 19.25 -8.15
N GLU A 298 -14.45 19.88 -9.16
CA GLU A 298 -15.18 20.65 -10.15
C GLU A 298 -16.18 19.77 -10.88
N ALA A 299 -15.80 18.55 -11.28
CA ALA A 299 -16.74 17.62 -11.92
C ALA A 299 -17.88 17.18 -10.99
N LEU A 300 -17.60 16.93 -9.70
CA LEU A 300 -18.62 16.61 -8.70
C LEU A 300 -19.59 17.79 -8.49
N ALA A 301 -19.05 19.01 -8.32
CA ALA A 301 -19.86 20.22 -8.15
C ALA A 301 -20.72 20.50 -9.39
N ASN A 302 -20.14 20.38 -10.58
CA ASN A 302 -20.85 20.54 -11.84
C ASN A 302 -21.97 19.51 -12.01
N VAL A 303 -21.75 18.25 -11.61
CA VAL A 303 -22.79 17.21 -11.65
C VAL A 303 -23.95 17.55 -10.72
N VAL A 304 -23.66 17.92 -9.47
CA VAL A 304 -24.70 18.31 -8.49
C VAL A 304 -25.49 19.52 -9.01
N SER A 305 -24.80 20.56 -9.46
CA SER A 305 -25.44 21.74 -10.05
C SER A 305 -26.26 21.43 -11.31
N THR A 306 -25.81 20.48 -12.13
CA THR A 306 -26.57 20.06 -13.32
C THR A 306 -27.85 19.34 -12.92
N ILE A 307 -27.75 18.35 -12.01
CA ILE A 307 -28.91 17.59 -11.53
C ILE A 307 -29.92 18.52 -10.86
N HIS A 308 -29.45 19.46 -10.04
CA HIS A 308 -30.31 20.42 -9.36
C HIS A 308 -31.15 21.26 -10.34
N ARG A 309 -30.61 21.57 -11.53
CA ARG A 309 -31.29 22.35 -12.57
C ARG A 309 -32.06 21.53 -13.61
N LEU A 310 -32.01 20.20 -13.58
CA LEU A 310 -32.74 19.36 -14.53
C LEU A 310 -34.26 19.58 -14.45
N GLU A 311 -34.94 19.87 -15.53
CA GLU A 311 -36.40 19.78 -15.55
C GLU A 311 -36.77 18.29 -15.68
N ILE A 312 -37.44 17.73 -14.67
CA ILE A 312 -37.82 16.31 -14.59
C ILE A 312 -39.34 16.22 -14.48
#